data_AF-A0A0K0XZ08-F1
#
_entry.id   AF-A0A0K0XZ08-F1
#
_cell.length_a   1.000
_cell.length_b   1.000
_cell.length_c   1.000
_cell.angle_alpha   90.00
_cell.angle_beta   90.00
_cell.angle_gamma   90.00
#
_symmetry.space_group_name_H-M   'P 1'
#
loop_
_entity.id
_entity.type
_entity.pdbx_description
1 polymer ?
#
loop_
_entity_poly.entity_id
_entity_poly.type
_entity_poly.pdbx_seq_one_letter_code
_entity_poly.pdbx_strand_id
1 'polypeptide(L)'
;MLAQTLSSQGSRAEALSYFRRAYELDAGNVVYQFALAKAYLANGRAAEAVQMLERIDPSALPSSQRAEYQGLLQQARANAGFD
;
A
#
# COMPACT_ATOMS: atom_id res chain seq x y z
N MET A 1 14.94 -20.51 9.55
CA MET A 1 14.02 -19.65 8.77
C MET A 1 14.63 -18.30 8.29
N LEU A 2 15.96 -18.19 8.12
CA LEU A 2 16.58 -16.92 7.70
C LEU A 2 16.44 -16.62 6.20
N ALA A 3 16.57 -17.63 5.33
CA ALA A 3 16.47 -17.46 3.88
C ALA A 3 15.09 -16.96 3.43
N GLN A 4 14.00 -17.52 3.96
CA GLN A 4 12.63 -17.05 3.68
C GLN A 4 12.38 -15.62 4.18
N THR A 5 12.97 -15.25 5.31
CA THR A 5 12.82 -13.91 5.90
C THR A 5 13.57 -12.86 5.06
N LEU A 6 14.78 -13.17 4.61
CA LEU A 6 15.57 -12.31 3.72
C LEU A 6 14.91 -12.16 2.34
N SER A 7 14.44 -13.25 1.73
CA SER A 7 13.69 -13.18 0.47
C SER A 7 12.41 -12.35 0.61
N SER A 8 11.70 -12.47 1.74
CA SER A 8 10.49 -11.69 2.00
C SER A 8 10.78 -10.20 2.19
N GLN A 9 11.93 -9.83 2.75
CA GLN A 9 12.32 -8.44 2.91
C GLN A 9 12.78 -7.82 1.58
N GLY A 10 13.61 -8.54 0.81
CA GLY A 10 14.03 -8.11 -0.52
C GLY A 10 12.85 -7.90 -1.47
N SER A 11 11.93 -8.88 -1.51
CA SER A 11 10.74 -8.81 -2.36
C SER A 11 9.82 -7.65 -2.01
N ARG A 12 9.74 -7.28 -0.72
CA ARG A 12 8.92 -6.15 -0.27
C ARG A 12 9.52 -4.82 -0.70
N ALA A 13 10.83 -4.64 -0.60
CA ALA A 13 11.51 -3.42 -1.03
C ALA A 13 11.47 -3.24 -2.56
N GLU A 14 11.60 -4.34 -3.31
CA GLU A 14 11.46 -4.34 -4.77
C GLU A 14 10.03 -3.99 -5.20
N ALA A 15 9.01 -4.59 -4.56
CA ALA A 15 7.61 -4.27 -4.83
C ALA A 15 7.32 -2.79 -4.60
N LEU A 16 7.83 -2.20 -3.50
CA LEU A 16 7.67 -0.78 -3.23
C LEU A 16 8.30 0.09 -4.33
N SER A 17 9.50 -0.27 -4.79
CA SER A 17 10.18 0.45 -5.86
C SER A 17 9.41 0.38 -7.19
N TYR A 18 8.82 -0.79 -7.48
CA TYR A 18 8.00 -1.00 -8.67
C TYR A 18 6.72 -0.15 -8.64
N PHE A 19 5.97 -0.18 -7.55
CA PHE A 19 4.73 0.61 -7.43
C PHE A 19 5.00 2.10 -7.34
N ARG A 20 6.13 2.52 -6.78
CA ARG A 20 6.54 3.92 -6.81
C ARG A 20 6.75 4.40 -8.23
N ARG A 21 7.42 3.62 -9.08
CA ARG A 21 7.56 3.95 -10.52
C ARG A 21 6.19 3.98 -11.21
N ALA A 22 5.31 3.04 -10.92
CA ALA A 22 3.95 3.05 -11.47
C ALA A 22 3.18 4.34 -11.09
N TYR A 23 3.32 4.77 -9.84
CA TYR A 23 2.76 6.04 -9.37
C TYR A 23 3.42 7.26 -10.04
N GLU A 24 4.73 7.23 -10.29
CA GLU A 24 5.43 8.29 -11.02
C GLU A 24 4.99 8.37 -12.49
N LEU A 25 4.60 7.25 -13.11
CA LEU A 25 4.07 7.21 -14.47
C LEU A 25 2.66 7.81 -14.56
N ASP A 26 1.80 7.51 -13.59
CA ASP A 26 0.46 8.08 -13.52
C ASP A 26 0.04 8.30 -12.06
N ALA A 27 0.35 9.49 -11.56
CA ALA A 27 0.05 9.89 -10.19
C ALA A 27 -1.46 10.11 -9.96
N GLY A 28 -2.25 10.26 -11.03
CA GLY A 28 -3.71 10.41 -10.98
C GLY A 28 -4.45 9.07 -10.89
N ASN A 29 -3.76 7.95 -11.14
CA ASN A 29 -4.37 6.64 -11.13
C ASN A 29 -4.55 6.11 -9.71
N VAL A 30 -5.80 6.06 -9.26
CA VAL A 30 -6.19 5.54 -7.94
C VAL A 30 -5.79 4.08 -7.72
N VAL A 31 -5.65 3.28 -8.79
CA VAL A 31 -5.20 1.89 -8.69
C VAL A 31 -3.72 1.83 -8.30
N TYR A 32 -2.87 2.70 -8.87
CA TYR A 32 -1.46 2.78 -8.53
C TYR A 32 -1.25 3.37 -7.14
N GLN A 33 -2.05 4.38 -6.77
CA GLN A 33 -2.07 4.90 -5.39
C GLN A 33 -2.42 3.79 -4.38
N PHE A 34 -3.45 2.99 -4.68
CA PHE A 34 -3.85 1.88 -3.81
C PHE A 34 -2.79 0.79 -3.72
N ALA A 35 -2.19 0.40 -4.85
CA ALA A 35 -1.12 -0.59 -4.87
C ALA A 35 0.13 -0.12 -4.13
N LEU A 36 0.48 1.16 -4.25
CA LEU A 36 1.59 1.78 -3.53
C LEU A 36 1.33 1.80 -2.02
N ALA A 37 0.10 2.10 -1.59
CA ALA A 37 -0.29 2.01 -0.17
C ALA A 37 -0.15 0.57 0.39
N LYS A 38 -0.56 -0.45 -0.38
CA LYS A 38 -0.35 -1.86 0.00
C LYS A 38 1.14 -2.18 0.17
N ALA A 39 1.98 -1.68 -0.74
CA ALA A 39 3.42 -1.88 -0.66
C ALA A 39 4.04 -1.15 0.54
N TYR A 40 3.58 0.06 0.87
CA TYR A 40 3.99 0.77 2.08
C TYR A 40 3.69 -0.07 3.34
N LEU A 41 2.47 -0.60 3.45
CA LEU A 41 2.11 -1.49 4.56
C LEU A 41 3.01 -2.72 4.67
N ALA A 42 3.29 -3.39 3.54
CA ALA A 42 4.15 -4.56 3.52
C ALA A 42 5.59 -4.25 4.00
N ASN A 43 6.07 -3.03 3.76
CA ASN A 43 7.38 -2.55 4.17
C ASN A 43 7.40 -1.93 5.59
N GLY A 44 6.32 -2.06 6.37
CA GLY A 44 6.23 -1.49 7.72
C GLY A 44 6.04 0.04 7.74
N ARG A 45 5.82 0.65 6.57
CA ARG A 45 5.60 2.08 6.37
C ARG A 45 4.11 2.41 6.48
N ALA A 46 3.52 2.03 7.61
CA ALA A 46 2.07 2.07 7.79
C ALA A 46 1.51 3.51 7.78
N ALA A 47 2.25 4.47 8.32
CA ALA A 47 1.86 5.89 8.32
C ALA A 47 1.72 6.44 6.90
N GLU A 48 2.68 6.15 6.01
CA GLU A 48 2.57 6.56 4.61
C GLU A 48 1.44 5.86 3.87
N ALA A 49 1.14 4.59 4.22
CA ALA A 49 -0.01 3.89 3.67
C ALA A 49 -1.33 4.57 4.05
N VAL A 50 -1.51 4.97 5.31
CA VAL A 50 -2.70 5.72 5.76
C VAL A 50 -2.85 7.01 4.98
N GLN A 51 -1.81 7.83 4.93
CA GLN A 51 -1.84 9.12 4.22
C GLN A 51 -2.19 8.96 2.74
N MET A 52 -1.70 7.91 2.09
CA MET A 52 -2.01 7.65 0.70
C MET A 52 -3.45 7.16 0.52
N LEU A 53 -3.93 6.25 1.38
CA LEU A 53 -5.30 5.73 1.32
C LEU A 53 -6.34 6.82 1.56
N GLU A 54 -6.12 7.71 2.53
CA GLU A 54 -7.04 8.81 2.84
C GLU A 54 -7.22 9.82 1.70
N ARG A 55 -6.27 9.86 0.76
CA ARG A 55 -6.34 10.72 -0.44
C ARG A 55 -7.04 10.06 -1.63
N ILE A 56 -7.26 8.75 -1.57
CA ILE A 56 -7.94 8.00 -2.61
C ILE A 56 -9.44 8.14 -2.39
N ASP A 57 -10.18 8.50 -3.44
CA ASP A 57 -11.63 8.35 -3.43
C ASP A 57 -11.98 6.86 -3.64
N PRO A 58 -12.59 6.17 -2.66
CA PRO A 58 -12.95 4.77 -2.81
C PRO A 58 -13.92 4.55 -3.98
N SER A 59 -14.74 5.55 -4.34
CA SER A 59 -15.67 5.44 -5.46
C SER A 59 -14.98 5.37 -6.83
N ALA A 60 -13.71 5.77 -6.92
CA ALA A 60 -12.89 5.68 -8.13
C ALA A 60 -12.18 4.33 -8.25
N LEU A 61 -12.07 3.56 -7.17
CA LEU A 61 -11.44 2.23 -7.21
C LEU A 61 -12.32 1.22 -7.98
N PRO A 62 -11.75 0.17 -8.58
CA PRO A 62 -12.49 -1.01 -9.02
C PRO A 62 -13.25 -1.66 -7.87
N SER A 63 -14.41 -2.27 -8.15
CA SER A 63 -15.26 -2.93 -7.13
C SER A 63 -14.51 -3.98 -6.31
N SER A 64 -13.58 -4.71 -6.92
CA SER A 64 -12.69 -5.67 -6.24
C SER A 64 -11.77 -5.01 -5.20
N GLN A 65 -11.27 -3.81 -5.48
CA GLN A 65 -10.36 -3.07 -4.59
C GLN A 65 -11.13 -2.23 -3.57
N ARG A 66 -12.34 -1.75 -3.90
CA ARG A 66 -13.22 -1.06 -2.94
C ARG A 66 -13.54 -1.92 -1.73
N ALA A 67 -13.83 -3.19 -1.96
CA ALA A 67 -14.12 -4.12 -0.87
C ALA A 67 -12.91 -4.30 0.07
N GLU A 68 -11.70 -4.29 -0.48
CA GLU A 68 -10.45 -4.42 0.29
C GLU A 68 -10.02 -3.10 0.95
N TYR A 69 -10.39 -1.94 0.38
CA TYR A 69 -9.94 -0.63 0.81
C TYR A 69 -10.13 -0.37 2.31
N GLN A 70 -11.32 -0.67 2.83
CA GLN A 70 -11.62 -0.44 4.25
C GLN A 70 -10.76 -1.31 5.15
N GLY A 71 -10.58 -2.59 4.81
CA GLY A 71 -9.73 -3.51 5.57
C GLY A 71 -8.27 -3.06 5.57
N LEU A 72 -7.78 -2.60 4.42
CA LEU A 72 -6.41 -2.11 4.28
C LEU A 72 -6.18 -0.82 5.07
N LEU A 73 -7.12 0.13 5.03
CA LEU A 73 -7.02 1.38 5.79
C LEU A 73 -7.02 1.13 7.30
N GLN A 74 -7.89 0.23 7.77
CA GLN A 74 -7.93 -0.13 9.19
C GLN A 74 -6.64 -0.82 9.63
N GLN A 75 -6.13 -1.75 8.81
CA GLN A 75 -4.84 -2.39 9.08
C GLN A 75 -3.70 -1.37 9.09
N ALA A 76 -3.71 -0.39 8.18
CA ALA A 76 -2.71 0.66 8.15
C ALA A 76 -2.74 1.53 9.41
N ARG A 77 -3.94 1.90 9.88
CA ARG A 77 -4.09 2.69 11.10
C ARG A 77 -3.61 1.96 12.34
N ALA A 78 -4.04 0.71 12.50
CA ALA A 78 -3.59 -0.15 13.60
C ALA A 78 -2.07 -0.33 13.61
N ASN A 79 -1.45 -0.55 12.44
CA ASN A 79 0.00 -0.72 12.35
C ASN A 79 0.80 0.57 12.55
N ALA A 80 0.20 1.73 12.27
CA ALA A 80 0.83 3.02 12.45
C ALA A 80 0.65 3.59 13.87
N GLY A 81 -0.15 2.94 14.72
CA GLY A 81 -0.45 3.43 16.07
C GLY A 81 -1.36 4.65 16.08
N PHE A 82 -2.21 4.81 15.07
CA PHE A 82 -3.34 5.74 15.13
C PHE A 82 -4.48 5.05 15.89
N ASP A 83 -4.33 4.93 17.22
CA ASP A 83 -5.41 4.58 18.17
C ASP A 83 -6.11 5.84 18.69
#